data_AF-A0AA86X572-F1
#
_entry.id   AF-A0AA86X572-F1
#
_cell.length_a   1.000
_cell.length_b   1.000
_cell.length_c   1.000
_cell.angle_alpha   90.00
_cell.angle_beta   90.00
_cell.angle_gamma   90.00
#
_symmetry.space_group_name_H-M   'P 1'
#
loop_
_entity.id
_entity.type
_entity.pdbx_description
1 polymer ?
#
loop_
_entity_poly.entity_id
_entity_poly.type
_entity_poly.pdbx_seq_one_letter_code
_entity_poly.pdbx_strand_id
1 'polypeptide(L)'
;MAKVEKLISAMAESSKFGKGVFSKAELAYLLNVEQTPRFNKFLYDCVKKGTINRIANGLFESTITPPNPRTAIYEVARKLRPGYLNYISLESELSRTGEISQIIMDRLTLMTRGRSGTFKTRYGVVEFTHTKHKVSQLENDLFFDKEVKMYRAMPHRALADLKSCKRNLQMINH
;
A
#
# COMPACT_ATOMS: atom_id res chain seq x y z
N MET A 1 -23.46 -9.70 -21.25
CA MET A 1 -22.82 -8.73 -20.35
C MET A 1 -21.77 -7.92 -21.08
N ALA A 2 -21.90 -6.60 -21.06
CA ALA A 2 -20.87 -5.69 -21.54
C ALA A 2 -19.57 -5.87 -20.74
N LYS A 3 -18.41 -5.59 -21.35
CA LYS A 3 -17.10 -5.78 -20.71
C LYS A 3 -16.97 -5.00 -19.38
N VAL A 4 -17.66 -3.86 -19.28
CA VAL A 4 -17.71 -3.03 -18.06
C VAL A 4 -18.49 -3.71 -16.94
N GLU A 5 -19.63 -4.34 -17.24
CA GLU A 5 -20.43 -5.07 -16.24
C GLU A 5 -19.64 -6.24 -15.66
N LYS A 6 -18.91 -6.98 -16.52
CA LYS A 6 -18.01 -8.05 -16.07
C LYS A 6 -16.92 -7.54 -15.13
N LEU A 7 -16.34 -6.37 -15.42
CA LEU A 7 -15.34 -5.74 -14.56
C LEU A 7 -15.92 -5.41 -13.18
N ILE A 8 -17.08 -4.77 -13.14
CA ILE A 8 -17.75 -4.39 -11.89
C ILE A 8 -18.11 -5.65 -11.08
N SER A 9 -18.70 -6.66 -11.71
CA SER A 9 -19.05 -7.93 -11.05
C SER A 9 -17.83 -8.60 -10.45
N ALA A 10 -16.73 -8.71 -11.21
CA ALA A 10 -15.51 -9.36 -10.74
C ALA A 10 -14.86 -8.60 -9.56
N MET A 11 -14.90 -7.27 -9.57
CA MET A 11 -14.42 -6.46 -8.44
C MET A 11 -15.33 -6.61 -7.21
N ALA A 12 -16.65 -6.64 -7.39
CA ALA A 12 -17.61 -6.85 -6.30
C ALA A 12 -17.54 -8.26 -5.71
N GLU A 13 -17.28 -9.29 -6.52
CA GLU A 13 -17.01 -10.64 -6.04
C GLU A 13 -15.70 -10.69 -5.24
N SER A 14 -14.64 -10.06 -5.75
CA SER A 14 -13.35 -9.98 -5.07
C SER A 14 -13.41 -9.24 -3.73
N SER A 15 -14.26 -8.21 -3.62
CA SER A 15 -14.42 -7.45 -2.37
C SER A 15 -15.02 -8.28 -1.25
N LYS A 16 -15.83 -9.31 -1.55
CA LYS A 16 -16.34 -10.27 -0.54
C LYS A 16 -15.20 -11.05 0.14
N PHE A 17 -14.05 -11.15 -0.51
CA PHE A 17 -12.84 -11.79 0.03
C PHE A 17 -11.82 -10.78 0.58
N GLY A 18 -12.24 -9.54 0.82
CA GLY A 18 -11.38 -8.49 1.39
C GLY A 18 -10.29 -7.98 0.45
N LYS A 19 -10.53 -8.00 -0.87
CA LYS A 19 -9.70 -7.32 -1.88
C LYS A 19 -10.46 -6.12 -2.43
N GLY A 20 -9.97 -4.90 -2.20
CA GLY A 20 -10.58 -3.69 -2.77
C GLY A 20 -9.64 -2.85 -3.65
N VAL A 21 -8.34 -3.11 -3.61
CA VAL A 21 -7.35 -2.49 -4.51
C VAL A 21 -6.87 -3.50 -5.54
N PHE A 22 -6.83 -3.09 -6.81
CA PHE A 22 -6.50 -3.97 -7.93
C PHE A 22 -5.43 -3.37 -8.84
N SER A 23 -4.43 -4.17 -9.20
CA SER A 23 -3.48 -3.85 -10.25
C SER A 23 -4.05 -4.13 -11.64
N LYS A 24 -3.43 -3.59 -12.69
CA LYS A 24 -3.75 -3.94 -14.08
C LYS A 24 -3.71 -5.46 -14.32
N ALA A 25 -2.70 -6.14 -13.79
CA ALA A 25 -2.53 -7.58 -13.95
C ALA A 25 -3.64 -8.38 -13.25
N GLU A 26 -4.04 -7.97 -12.05
CA GLU A 26 -5.15 -8.62 -11.33
C GLU A 26 -6.48 -8.40 -12.02
N LEU A 27 -6.77 -7.21 -12.53
CA LEU A 27 -7.99 -6.96 -13.29
C LEU A 27 -8.03 -7.75 -14.60
N ALA A 28 -6.88 -7.91 -15.27
CA ALA A 28 -6.77 -8.74 -16.46
C ALA A 28 -7.05 -10.22 -16.11
N TYR A 29 -6.43 -10.71 -15.03
CA TYR A 29 -6.66 -12.06 -14.50
C TYR A 29 -8.13 -12.32 -14.13
N LEU A 30 -8.76 -11.40 -13.38
CA LEU A 30 -10.17 -11.50 -12.97
C LEU A 30 -11.13 -11.55 -14.16
N LEU A 31 -10.76 -10.94 -15.28
CA LEU A 31 -11.54 -10.94 -16.51
C LEU A 31 -11.15 -12.08 -17.48
N ASN A 32 -10.18 -12.92 -17.09
CA ASN A 32 -9.59 -13.97 -17.92
C ASN A 32 -9.13 -13.43 -19.29
N VAL A 33 -8.39 -12.31 -19.27
CA VAL A 33 -7.82 -11.67 -20.46
C VAL A 33 -6.35 -11.35 -20.24
N GLU A 34 -5.61 -11.18 -21.33
CA GLU A 34 -4.23 -10.69 -21.25
C GLU A 34 -4.15 -9.19 -20.98
N GLN A 35 -3.10 -8.80 -20.24
CA GLN A 35 -2.79 -7.40 -19.99
C GLN A 35 -2.13 -6.76 -21.23
N THR A 36 -2.96 -6.31 -22.18
CA THR A 36 -2.51 -5.66 -23.42
C THR A 36 -2.62 -4.13 -23.36
N PRO A 37 -1.99 -3.38 -24.29
CA PRO A 37 -2.22 -1.93 -24.44
C PRO A 37 -3.72 -1.59 -24.64
N ARG A 38 -4.46 -2.42 -25.36
CA ARG A 38 -5.92 -2.29 -25.54
C ARG A 38 -6.66 -2.44 -24.21
N PHE A 39 -6.24 -3.38 -23.36
CA PHE A 39 -6.79 -3.54 -22.02
C PHE A 39 -6.47 -2.33 -21.12
N ASN A 40 -5.24 -1.82 -21.17
CA ASN A 40 -4.86 -0.61 -20.44
C ASN A 40 -5.70 0.60 -20.85
N LYS A 41 -5.96 0.77 -22.16
CA LYS A 41 -6.86 1.81 -22.68
C LYS A 41 -8.29 1.63 -22.17
N PHE A 42 -8.80 0.40 -22.17
CA PHE A 42 -10.12 0.09 -21.60
C PHE A 42 -10.24 0.52 -20.12
N LEU A 43 -9.23 0.22 -19.29
CA LEU A 43 -9.23 0.66 -17.89
C LEU A 43 -9.17 2.20 -17.77
N TYR A 44 -8.36 2.86 -18.60
CA TYR A 44 -8.30 4.32 -18.65
C TYR A 44 -9.66 4.94 -19.02
N ASP A 45 -10.35 4.38 -20.02
CA ASP A 45 -11.68 4.84 -20.43
C ASP A 45 -12.71 4.62 -19.30
N CYS A 46 -12.61 3.53 -18.54
CA CYS A 46 -13.46 3.29 -17.37
C CYS A 46 -13.20 4.33 -16.26
N VAL A 47 -11.94 4.74 -16.04
CA VAL A 47 -11.62 5.83 -15.11
C VAL A 47 -12.19 7.16 -15.61
N LYS A 48 -12.03 7.48 -16.90
CA LYS A 48 -12.55 8.72 -17.50
C LYS A 48 -14.08 8.82 -17.38
N LYS A 49 -14.77 7.68 -17.46
CA LYS A 49 -16.23 7.58 -17.29
C LYS A 49 -16.69 7.51 -15.83
N GLY A 50 -15.76 7.51 -14.86
CA GLY A 50 -16.10 7.40 -13.43
C GLY A 50 -16.63 6.03 -13.02
N THR A 51 -16.36 4.97 -13.79
CA THR A 51 -16.79 3.61 -13.45
C THR A 51 -15.91 2.99 -12.37
N ILE A 52 -14.61 3.23 -12.45
CA ILE A 52 -13.60 2.82 -11.45
C ILE A 52 -12.74 4.04 -11.12
N ASN A 53 -12.14 4.07 -9.94
CA ASN A 53 -11.17 5.12 -9.61
C ASN A 53 -9.75 4.62 -9.79
N ARG A 54 -8.86 5.50 -10.21
CA ARG A 54 -7.41 5.27 -10.15
C ARG A 54 -6.87 5.75 -8.81
N ILE A 55 -6.25 4.86 -8.04
CA ILE A 55 -5.65 5.19 -6.75
C ILE A 55 -4.22 5.71 -6.92
N ALA A 56 -3.45 5.02 -7.75
CA ALA A 56 -2.07 5.33 -8.07
C ALA A 56 -1.74 4.83 -9.48
N ASN A 57 -0.48 4.95 -9.92
CA ASN A 57 -0.12 4.43 -11.22
C ASN A 57 -0.30 2.91 -11.30
N GLY A 58 -1.24 2.46 -12.14
CA GLY A 58 -1.54 1.04 -12.34
C GLY A 58 -2.37 0.39 -11.25
N LEU A 59 -2.89 1.15 -10.27
CA LEU A 59 -3.75 0.67 -9.19
C LEU A 59 -5.14 1.32 -9.28
N PHE A 60 -6.18 0.50 -9.09
CA PHE A 60 -7.57 0.87 -9.26
C PHE A 60 -8.44 0.32 -8.13
N GLU A 61 -9.61 0.93 -7.94
CA GLU A 61 -10.66 0.49 -7.02
C GLU A 61 -12.02 0.61 -7.71
N SER A 62 -13.00 -0.11 -7.16
CA SER A 62 -14.39 0.01 -7.58
C SER A 62 -15.00 1.27 -6.97
N THR A 63 -15.83 1.98 -7.74
CA THR A 63 -16.66 3.08 -7.20
C THR A 63 -17.84 2.56 -6.38
N ILE A 64 -18.26 1.32 -6.62
CA ILE A 64 -19.43 0.68 -6.00
C ILE A 64 -19.01 -0.11 -4.75
N THR A 65 -17.86 -0.78 -4.82
CA THR A 65 -17.31 -1.64 -3.77
C THR A 65 -15.86 -1.23 -3.41
N PRO A 66 -15.67 -0.03 -2.86
CA PRO A 66 -14.33 0.45 -2.50
C PRO A 66 -13.72 -0.43 -1.38
N PRO A 67 -12.38 -0.44 -1.23
CA PRO A 67 -11.72 -1.12 -0.12
C PRO A 67 -12.16 -0.53 1.22
N ASN A 68 -12.03 -1.32 2.29
CA ASN A 68 -12.28 -0.85 3.65
C ASN A 68 -11.33 0.33 3.96
N PRO A 69 -11.86 1.53 4.28
CA PRO A 69 -11.04 2.72 4.51
C PRO A 69 -9.97 2.54 5.60
N ARG A 70 -10.21 1.70 6.61
CA ARG A 70 -9.24 1.44 7.69
C ARG A 70 -8.00 0.67 7.22
N THR A 71 -8.15 -0.16 6.19
CA THR A 71 -7.07 -1.03 5.68
C THR A 71 -6.56 -0.61 4.29
N ALA A 72 -7.29 0.27 3.59
CA ALA A 72 -7.04 0.62 2.19
C ALA A 72 -5.62 1.13 1.94
N ILE A 73 -5.09 2.02 2.78
CA ILE A 73 -3.72 2.55 2.63
C ILE A 73 -2.65 1.43 2.67
N TYR A 74 -2.87 0.39 3.49
CA TYR A 74 -1.98 -0.76 3.57
C TYR A 74 -2.14 -1.69 2.35
N GLU A 75 -3.36 -1.88 1.84
CA GLU A 75 -3.56 -2.59 0.57
C GLU A 75 -2.85 -1.92 -0.60
N VAL A 76 -2.91 -0.59 -0.66
CA VAL A 76 -2.18 0.23 -1.63
C VAL A 76 -0.68 0.06 -1.47
N ALA A 77 -0.15 0.20 -0.25
CA ALA A 77 1.27 0.08 0.03
C ALA A 77 1.84 -1.27 -0.43
N ARG A 78 1.14 -2.38 -0.17
CA ARG A 78 1.52 -3.73 -0.64
C ARG A 78 1.66 -3.83 -2.16
N LYS A 79 0.94 -3.00 -2.92
CA LYS A 79 0.91 -3.05 -4.39
C LYS A 79 1.78 -2.02 -5.09
N LEU A 80 2.26 -0.99 -4.39
CA LEU A 80 3.14 0.05 -4.95
C LEU A 80 4.59 -0.40 -5.16
N ARG A 81 5.03 -1.39 -4.38
CA ARG A 81 6.38 -1.96 -4.42
C ARG A 81 6.35 -3.50 -4.39
N PRO A 82 5.69 -4.14 -5.38
CA PRO A 82 5.64 -5.60 -5.43
C PRO A 82 7.05 -6.18 -5.63
N GLY A 83 7.30 -7.36 -5.09
CA GLY A 83 8.58 -8.08 -5.25
C GLY A 83 9.74 -7.57 -4.37
N TYR A 84 9.52 -6.52 -3.57
CA TYR A 84 10.50 -6.06 -2.58
C TYR A 84 10.01 -6.33 -1.16
N LEU A 85 10.95 -6.57 -0.24
CA LEU A 85 10.66 -6.50 1.18
C LEU A 85 10.30 -5.05 1.53
N ASN A 86 9.09 -4.86 2.04
CA ASN A 86 8.59 -3.59 2.58
C ASN A 86 8.05 -3.85 3.98
N TYR A 87 8.34 -2.96 4.91
CA TYR A 87 7.83 -3.05 6.28
C TYR A 87 7.50 -1.66 6.82
N ILE A 88 6.46 -1.59 7.67
CA ILE A 88 6.03 -0.35 8.32
C ILE A 88 7.04 -0.04 9.42
N SER A 89 7.54 1.20 9.46
CA SER A 89 8.59 1.64 10.37
C SER A 89 8.53 3.15 10.54
N LEU A 90 9.59 3.73 11.11
CA LEU A 90 9.75 5.16 11.33
C LEU A 90 8.57 5.73 12.14
N GLU A 91 8.08 6.90 11.78
CA GLU A 91 7.08 7.63 12.53
C GLU A 91 5.73 6.88 12.60
N SER A 92 5.31 6.18 11.54
CA SER A 92 4.05 5.40 11.57
C SER A 92 4.07 4.28 12.61
N GLU A 93 5.21 3.60 12.79
CA GLU A 93 5.30 2.53 13.77
C GLU A 93 5.50 3.07 15.19
N LEU A 94 6.36 4.09 15.35
CA LEU A 94 6.59 4.72 16.65
C LEU A 94 5.36 5.43 17.19
N SER A 95 4.54 6.04 16.32
CA SER A 95 3.27 6.66 16.72
C SER A 95 2.29 5.59 17.19
N ARG A 96 2.24 4.44 16.49
CA ARG A 96 1.37 3.31 16.87
C ARG A 96 1.74 2.72 18.23
N THR A 97 3.03 2.67 18.56
CA THR A 97 3.52 2.12 19.83
C THR A 97 3.58 3.15 20.97
N GLY A 98 3.24 4.42 20.72
CA GLY A 98 3.27 5.49 21.72
C GLY A 98 4.66 6.07 22.02
N GLU A 99 5.67 5.71 21.22
CA GLU A 99 7.06 6.19 21.36
C GLU A 99 7.23 7.63 20.84
N ILE A 100 6.31 8.11 20.00
CA ILE A 100 6.17 9.53 19.65
C ILE A 100 4.75 10.00 19.94
N SER A 101 4.60 11.15 20.59
CA SER A 101 3.27 11.76 20.84
C SER A 101 2.64 12.40 19.61
N GLN A 102 3.42 12.60 18.53
CA GLN A 102 2.91 13.19 17.30
C GLN A 102 2.23 12.13 16.43
N ILE A 103 0.92 12.30 16.20
CA ILE A 103 0.17 11.51 15.23
C ILE A 103 0.54 12.00 13.83
N ILE A 104 1.14 11.12 13.03
CA ILE A 104 1.31 11.38 11.61
C ILE A 104 -0.05 11.18 10.93
N MET A 105 -0.76 12.28 10.70
CA MET A 105 -2.02 12.27 9.97
C MET A 105 -1.77 11.93 8.49
N ASP A 106 -2.62 11.06 7.94
CA ASP A 106 -2.69 10.72 6.51
C ASP A 106 -1.36 10.30 5.87
N ARG A 107 -0.42 9.72 6.62
CA ARG A 107 0.83 9.21 6.04
C ARG A 107 1.27 7.90 6.68
N LEU A 108 1.56 6.94 5.81
CA LEU A 108 2.15 5.65 6.13
C LEU A 108 3.61 5.65 5.70
N THR A 109 4.52 5.52 6.66
CA THR A 109 5.97 5.44 6.43
C THR A 109 6.42 3.99 6.43
N LEU A 110 7.14 3.61 5.38
CA LEU A 110 7.67 2.27 5.19
C LEU A 110 9.15 2.32 4.82
N MET A 111 9.88 1.32 5.27
CA MET A 111 11.18 0.99 4.72
C MET A 111 11.00 0.00 3.57
N THR A 112 11.87 0.09 2.56
CA THR A 112 11.85 -0.80 1.39
C THR A 112 13.25 -1.18 0.93
N ARG A 113 13.44 -2.42 0.45
CA ARG A 113 14.65 -2.77 -0.31
C ARG A 113 14.61 -2.31 -1.78
N GLY A 114 13.47 -1.80 -2.24
CA GLY A 114 13.30 -1.19 -3.56
C GLY A 114 13.64 0.30 -3.56
N ARG A 115 13.27 1.02 -4.63
CA ARG A 115 13.49 2.48 -4.73
C ARG A 115 12.58 3.25 -3.78
N SER A 116 13.15 4.24 -3.08
CA SER A 116 12.37 5.26 -2.34
C SER A 116 11.31 5.92 -3.22
N GLY A 117 10.26 6.44 -2.60
CA GLY A 117 9.24 7.22 -3.31
C GLY A 117 8.03 7.54 -2.46
N THR A 118 7.38 8.65 -2.79
CA THR A 118 6.19 9.13 -2.09
C THR A 118 5.00 9.11 -3.03
N PHE A 119 3.91 8.50 -2.60
CA PHE A 119 2.70 8.29 -3.38
C PHE A 119 1.53 8.95 -2.67
N LYS A 120 1.05 10.07 -3.22
CA LYS A 120 -0.20 10.69 -2.77
C LYS A 120 -1.37 9.89 -3.32
N THR A 121 -2.24 9.42 -2.46
CA THR A 121 -3.44 8.67 -2.83
C THR A 121 -4.64 9.23 -2.09
N ARG A 122 -5.86 8.83 -2.49
CA ARG A 122 -7.08 9.22 -1.78
C ARG A 122 -7.17 8.66 -0.35
N TYR A 123 -6.32 7.69 0.01
CA TYR A 123 -6.25 7.06 1.32
C TYR A 123 -5.13 7.61 2.20
N GLY A 124 -4.49 8.69 1.77
CA GLY A 124 -3.30 9.25 2.40
C GLY A 124 -2.04 9.04 1.57
N VAL A 125 -0.91 9.40 2.16
CA VAL A 125 0.41 9.36 1.56
C VAL A 125 1.13 8.06 1.95
N VAL A 126 1.53 7.27 0.96
CA VAL A 126 2.42 6.13 1.18
C VAL A 126 3.85 6.55 0.86
N GLU A 127 4.72 6.47 1.84
CA GLU A 127 6.11 6.90 1.73
C GLU A 127 7.06 5.73 1.94
N PHE A 128 7.87 5.44 0.93
CA PHE A 128 8.90 4.43 0.98
C PHE A 128 10.28 5.07 1.11
N THR A 129 11.04 4.63 2.12
CA THR A 129 12.45 4.98 2.29
C THR A 129 13.31 3.74 2.05
N HIS A 130 14.27 3.85 1.13
CA HIS A 130 15.17 2.76 0.80
C HIS A 130 16.04 2.37 2.00
N THR A 131 16.17 1.06 2.25
CA THR A 131 17.11 0.49 3.21
C THR A 131 18.09 -0.45 2.52
N LYS A 132 19.35 -0.41 2.98
CA LYS A 132 20.40 -1.35 2.58
C LYS A 132 20.41 -2.63 3.42
N HIS A 133 19.55 -2.73 4.45
CA HIS A 133 19.47 -3.93 5.28
C HIS A 133 19.13 -5.17 4.44
N LYS A 134 19.88 -6.24 4.65
CA LYS A 134 19.58 -7.56 4.12
C LYS A 134 18.45 -8.19 4.93
N VAL A 135 17.71 -9.10 4.32
CA VAL A 135 16.60 -9.81 5.00
C VAL A 135 17.07 -10.51 6.28
N SER A 136 18.24 -11.15 6.23
CA SER A 136 18.85 -11.81 7.40
C SER A 136 19.21 -10.88 8.56
N GLN A 137 19.34 -9.57 8.30
CA GLN A 137 19.59 -8.58 9.35
C GLN A 137 18.30 -8.09 10.00
N LEU A 138 17.13 -8.44 9.45
CA LEU A 138 15.82 -7.96 9.88
C LEU A 138 14.94 -9.06 10.47
N GLU A 139 15.40 -10.31 10.45
CA GLU A 139 14.60 -11.49 10.80
C GLU A 139 13.99 -11.40 12.22
N ASN A 140 14.78 -10.92 13.19
CA ASN A 140 14.34 -10.76 14.59
C ASN A 140 13.80 -9.36 14.90
N ASP A 141 13.87 -8.45 13.93
CA ASP A 141 13.52 -7.04 14.09
C ASP A 141 12.16 -6.70 13.47
N LEU A 142 11.52 -7.66 12.80
CA LEU A 142 10.23 -7.51 12.15
C LEU A 142 9.23 -8.56 12.64
N PHE A 143 7.97 -8.17 12.76
CA PHE A 143 6.86 -9.09 12.99
C PHE A 143 5.77 -8.91 11.94
N PHE A 144 5.04 -9.98 11.61
CA PHE A 144 3.95 -9.91 10.65
C PHE A 144 2.64 -9.50 11.32
N ASP A 145 2.12 -8.33 10.96
CA ASP A 145 0.80 -7.88 11.38
C ASP A 145 -0.26 -8.47 10.43
N LYS A 146 -1.07 -9.38 10.99
CA LYS A 146 -2.13 -10.10 10.26
C LYS A 146 -3.29 -9.19 9.84
N GLU A 147 -3.55 -8.10 10.55
CA GLU A 147 -4.67 -7.20 10.27
C GLU A 147 -4.43 -6.41 8.98
N VAL A 148 -3.23 -5.84 8.85
CA VAL A 148 -2.84 -5.05 7.67
C VAL A 148 -2.11 -5.87 6.59
N LYS A 149 -1.78 -7.14 6.91
CA LYS A 149 -1.08 -8.10 6.05
C LYS A 149 0.32 -7.61 5.62
N MET A 150 1.03 -6.95 6.53
CA MET A 150 2.37 -6.40 6.29
C MET A 150 3.29 -6.67 7.47
N TYR A 151 4.59 -6.70 7.20
CA TYR A 151 5.59 -6.66 8.26
C TYR A 151 5.64 -5.27 8.91
N ARG A 152 5.84 -5.24 10.22
CA ARG A 152 6.12 -4.06 11.03
C ARG A 152 7.49 -4.21 11.67
N ALA A 153 8.18 -3.09 11.84
CA ALA A 153 9.37 -3.03 12.67
C ALA A 153 9.00 -3.19 14.14
N MET A 154 9.81 -3.93 14.89
CA MET A 154 9.82 -3.83 16.35
C MET A 154 10.18 -2.39 16.77
N PRO A 155 9.76 -1.91 17.96
CA PRO A 155 9.98 -0.52 18.37
C PRO A 155 11.45 -0.07 18.29
N HIS A 156 12.40 -0.91 18.72
CA HIS A 156 13.83 -0.61 18.64
C HIS A 156 14.33 -0.47 17.19
N ARG A 157 13.79 -1.29 16.28
CA ARG A 157 14.09 -1.22 14.84
C ARG A 157 13.50 0.04 14.21
N ALA A 158 12.28 0.40 14.57
CA ALA A 158 11.65 1.62 14.07
C ALA A 158 12.43 2.88 14.50
N LEU A 159 12.90 2.91 15.75
CA LEU A 159 13.77 3.96 16.26
C LEU A 159 15.13 4.00 15.55
N ALA A 160 15.76 2.84 15.33
CA ALA A 160 17.02 2.74 14.61
C ALA A 160 16.89 3.18 13.14
N ASP A 161 15.77 2.85 12.48
CA ASP A 161 15.46 3.33 11.14
C ASP A 161 15.27 4.85 11.11
N LEU A 162 14.58 5.41 12.11
CA LEU A 162 14.34 6.86 12.22
C LEU A 162 15.67 7.63 12.35
N LYS A 163 16.58 7.14 13.20
CA LYS A 163 17.96 7.65 13.33
C LYS A 163 18.75 7.51 12.03
N SER A 164 18.73 6.34 11.40
CA SER A 164 19.44 6.05 10.14
C SER A 164 18.99 6.96 8.99
N CYS A 165 17.70 7.26 8.93
CA CYS A 165 17.10 8.14 7.94
C CYS A 165 17.30 9.63 8.25
N LYS A 166 17.98 9.98 9.35
CA LYS A 166 18.19 11.36 9.82
C LYS A 166 16.87 12.15 9.94
N ARG A 167 15.80 11.48 10.38
CA ARG A 167 14.50 12.11 10.67
C ARG A 167 14.57 12.91 11.97
N ASN A 168 13.54 13.73 12.21
CA ASN A 168 13.48 14.54 13.42
C ASN A 168 13.31 13.65 14.66
N LEU A 169 14.32 13.63 15.53
CA LEU A 169 14.35 12.86 16.78
C LEU A 169 13.69 13.59 17.94
N GLN A 170 13.40 14.89 17.83
CA GLN A 170 12.78 15.69 18.89
C GLN A 170 11.31 15.29 19.17
N MET A 171 10.75 14.41 18.34
CA MET A 171 9.37 13.92 18.46
C MET A 171 9.25 12.69 19.39
N ILE A 172 10.37 12.15 19.86
CA ILE A 172 10.43 10.94 20.68
C ILE A 172 10.11 11.28 22.13
N ASN A 173 9.24 10.48 22.73
CA ASN A 173 8.88 10.59 24.14
C ASN A 173 10.07 10.10 24.99
N HIS A 174 10.50 10.93 25.93
CA HIS A 174 11.56 10.61 26.89
C HIS A 174 11.00 9.95 28.15
#